data_AF-A0A1G2YR51-F1
#
_entry.id   AF-A0A1G2YR51-F1
#
_cell.length_a   1.000
_cell.length_b   1.000
_cell.length_c   1.000
_cell.angle_alpha   90.00
_cell.angle_beta   90.00
_cell.angle_gamma   90.00
#
_symmetry.space_group_name_H-M   'P 1'
#
loop_
_entity.id
_entity.type
_entity.pdbx_description
1 polymer ?
#
loop_
_entity_poly.entity_id
_entity_poly.type
_entity_poly.pdbx_seq_one_letter_code
_entity_poly.pdbx_strand_id
1 'polypeptide(L)' 'MENAEHKAARFDIANLLGWFECELAKESNTGSPIDARRELIRALAAFSGISENQIKESLEAINERETK' A
#
# COMPACT_ATOMS: atom_id res chain seq x y z
N MET A 1 11.88 7.72 -18.52
CA MET A 1 10.43 7.58 -18.80
C MET A 1 9.91 6.52 -17.85
N GLU A 2 9.07 6.86 -16.88
CA GLU A 2 8.45 5.84 -16.01
C GLU A 2 7.56 4.96 -16.90
N ASN A 3 7.81 3.65 -16.91
CA ASN A 3 7.03 2.70 -17.71
C ASN A 3 5.56 2.78 -17.27
N ALA A 4 4.61 2.89 -18.22
CA ALA A 4 3.18 2.92 -17.91
C ALA A 4 2.74 1.70 -17.09
N GLU A 5 3.33 0.53 -17.34
CA GLU A 5 3.11 -0.69 -16.57
C GLU A 5 3.64 -0.57 -15.14
N HIS A 6 4.80 0.07 -14.96
CA HIS A 6 5.36 0.33 -13.63
C HIS A 6 4.48 1.29 -12.83
N LYS A 7 3.93 2.32 -13.48
CA LYS A 7 2.99 3.25 -12.85
C LYS A 7 1.67 2.57 -12.49
N ALA A 8 1.15 1.69 -13.35
CA ALA A 8 -0.04 0.90 -13.05
C ALA A 8 0.19 -0.04 -11.87
N ALA A 9 1.32 -0.77 -11.86
CA ALA A 9 1.68 -1.65 -10.75
C ALA A 9 1.79 -0.93 -9.40
N ARG A 10 2.37 0.29 -9.37
CA ARG A 10 2.40 1.13 -8.17
C ARG A 10 0.99 1.46 -7.66
N PHE A 11 0.07 1.75 -8.58
CA PHE A 11 -1.31 2.09 -8.24
C PHE A 11 -2.07 0.87 -7.70
N ASP A 12 -1.93 -0.29 -8.34
CA ASP A 12 -2.57 -1.54 -7.90
C ASP A 12 -2.09 -1.97 -6.51
N ILE A 13 -0.78 -1.84 -6.25
CA ILE A 13 -0.19 -2.12 -4.92
C ILE A 13 -0.76 -1.17 -3.86
N ALA A 14 -0.88 0.12 -4.17
CA ALA A 14 -1.43 1.10 -3.24
C ALA A 14 -2.92 0.85 -2.96
N ASN A 15 -3.71 0.46 -3.96
CA ASN A 15 -5.11 0.06 -3.77
C ASN A 15 -5.24 -1.19 -2.89
N LEU A 16 -4.38 -2.20 -3.11
CA LEU A 16 -4.38 -3.42 -2.30
C LEU A 16 -4.06 -3.12 -0.82
N LEU A 17 -3.10 -2.22 -0.58
CA LEU A 17 -2.78 -1.73 0.76
C LEU A 17 -3.95 -1.00 1.41
N GLY A 18 -4.61 -0.10 0.68
CA GLY A 18 -5.80 0.61 1.17
C GLY A 18 -6.95 -0.34 1.53
N TRP A 19 -7.22 -1.34 0.68
CA TRP A 19 -8.20 -2.39 0.98
C TRP A 19 -7.81 -3.18 2.24
N PHE A 20 -6.55 -3.60 2.35
CA PHE A 20 -6.07 -4.37 3.51
C PHE A 20 -6.22 -3.58 4.80
N GLU A 21 -5.83 -2.30 4.82
CA GLU A 21 -5.98 -1.42 6.00
C GLU A 21 -7.46 -1.26 6.39
N CYS A 22 -8.35 -1.16 5.41
CA CYS A 22 -9.80 -1.09 5.62
C CYS A 22 -10.35 -2.38 6.27
N GLU A 23 -9.97 -3.56 5.76
CA GLU A 23 -10.40 -4.82 6.37
C GLU A 23 -9.80 -5.03 7.76
N LEU A 24 -8.52 -4.66 7.95
CA LEU A 24 -7.82 -4.76 9.23
C LEU A 24 -8.51 -3.91 10.32
N ALA A 25 -9.05 -2.75 9.96
CA ALA A 25 -9.77 -1.87 10.88
C ALA A 25 -11.13 -2.43 11.33
N LYS A 26 -11.70 -3.40 10.62
CA LYS A 26 -12.95 -4.08 10.99
C LYS A 26 -12.73 -5.21 12.00
N GLU A 27 -11.49 -5.68 12.14
CA GLU A 27 -11.13 -6.78 13.02
C GLU A 27 -10.79 -6.28 14.43
N SER A 28 -11.34 -6.95 15.46
CA SER A 28 -11.19 -6.53 16.87
C SER A 28 -10.02 -7.18 17.61
N ASN A 29 -9.32 -8.14 16.98
CA ASN A 29 -8.27 -8.98 17.60
C ASN A 29 -6.96 -9.05 16.80
N THR A 30 -6.72 -8.12 15.88
CA THR A 30 -5.58 -8.13 14.95
C THR A 30 -4.33 -7.50 15.54
N GLY A 31 -3.79 -8.07 16.61
CA GLY A 31 -2.44 -7.73 17.12
C GLY A 31 -2.10 -6.23 17.05
N SER A 32 -0.98 -5.88 16.43
CA SER A 32 -0.62 -4.49 16.12
C SER A 32 -0.90 -4.19 14.64
N PRO A 33 -1.92 -3.37 14.32
CA PRO A 33 -2.23 -2.99 12.94
C PRO A 33 -1.05 -2.32 12.21
N ILE A 34 -0.20 -1.62 12.96
CA ILE A 34 1.01 -0.96 12.46
C ILE A 34 2.03 -1.99 11.98
N ASP A 35 2.20 -3.09 12.72
CA ASP A 35 3.12 -4.16 12.33
C ASP A 35 2.61 -4.91 11.09
N ALA A 36 1.30 -5.20 11.04
CA ALA A 36 0.68 -5.83 9.88
C ALA A 36 0.85 -4.99 8.59
N ARG A 37 0.62 -3.68 8.69
CA ARG A 37 0.86 -2.73 7.59
C ARG A 37 2.33 -2.74 7.16
N ARG A 38 3.28 -2.71 8.10
CA ARG A 38 4.72 -2.72 7.81
C ARG A 38 5.14 -4.00 7.08
N GLU A 39 4.70 -5.17 7.56
CA GLU A 39 5.06 -6.43 6.94
C GLU A 39 4.42 -6.62 5.56
N LEU A 40 3.21 -6.09 5.34
CA LEU A 40 2.59 -6.10 4.02
C LEU A 40 3.36 -5.22 3.02
N ILE A 41 3.75 -4.00 3.40
CA ILE A 41 4.58 -3.14 2.54
C ILE A 41 5.90 -3.83 2.18
N ARG A 42 6.56 -4.48 3.15
CA ARG A 42 7.79 -5.26 2.91
C ARG A 42 7.57 -6.40 1.93
N ALA A 43 6.51 -7.18 2.10
CA ALA A 43 6.18 -8.28 1.21
C ALA A 43 5.92 -7.78 -0.22
N LEU A 44 5.13 -6.71 -0.38
CA LEU A 44 4.82 -6.13 -1.69
C LEU A 44 6.07 -5.57 -2.37
N ALA A 45 6.96 -4.93 -1.62
CA ALA A 45 8.23 -4.46 -2.15
C ALA A 45 9.12 -5.62 -2.65
N ALA A 46 9.21 -6.70 -1.87
CA ALA A 46 9.97 -7.88 -2.23
C ALA A 46 9.41 -8.60 -3.48
N PHE A 47 8.08 -8.70 -3.61
CA PHE A 47 7.44 -9.39 -4.73
C PHE A 47 7.42 -8.58 -6.03
N SER A 48 7.26 -7.26 -5.94
CA SER A 48 7.06 -6.41 -7.11
C SER A 48 8.34 -5.77 -7.66
N GLY A 49 9.41 -5.72 -6.86
CA GLY A 49 10.62 -4.95 -7.17
C GLY A 49 10.44 -3.43 -7.05
N ILE A 50 9.27 -2.96 -6.59
CA ILE A 50 9.02 -1.55 -6.27
C ILE A 50 9.50 -1.29 -4.83
N SER A 51 10.23 -0.19 -4.62
CA SER A 51 10.76 0.10 -3.28
C SER A 51 9.65 0.47 -2.29
N GLU A 52 9.87 0.19 -0.99
CA GLU A 52 8.93 0.57 0.07
C GLU A 52 8.59 2.06 0.06
N ASN A 53 9.56 2.93 -0.28
CA ASN A 53 9.34 4.38 -0.34
C ASN A 53 8.37 4.75 -1.46
N GLN A 54 8.53 4.15 -2.65
CA GLN A 54 7.61 4.39 -3.78
C GLN A 54 6.19 3.92 -3.49
N ILE A 55 6.05 2.84 -2.72
CA ILE A 55 4.75 2.33 -2.25
C ILE A 55 4.11 3.31 -1.26
N LYS A 56 4.88 3.81 -0.27
CA LYS A 56 4.40 4.79 0.72
C LYS A 56 3.95 6.10 0.06
N GLU A 57 4.75 6.63 -0.88
CA GLU A 57 4.40 7.82 -1.68
C GLU A 57 3.09 7.62 -2.46
N SER A 58 2.89 6.45 -3.06
CA SER A 58 1.67 6.13 -3.80
C SER A 58 0.44 6.05 -2.88
N LEU A 59 0.63 5.56 -1.65
CA LEU A 59 -0.44 5.49 -0.65
C LEU A 59 -0.82 6.88 -0.13
N GLU A 60 0.16 7.75 0.14
CA GLU A 60 -0.08 9.15 0.50
C GLU A 60 -0.87 9.88 -0.60
N ALA A 61 -0.49 9.69 -1.87
CA ALA A 61 -1.18 10.29 -3.01
C ALA A 61 -2.64 9.81 -3.18
N ILE A 62 -2.98 8.59 -2.74
CA ILE A 62 -4.37 8.11 -2.72
C ILE A 62 -5.14 8.80 -1.59
N ASN A 63 -4.59 8.82 -0.38
CA ASN A 63 -5.24 9.44 0.78
C ASN A 63 -5.53 10.93 0.57
N GLU A 64 -4.63 11.66 -0.09
CA GLU A 64 -4.82 13.06 -0.46
C GLU A 64 -5.90 13.29 -1.53
N ARG A 65 -6.18 12.28 -2.37
CA ARG A 65 -7.26 12.35 -3.37
C ARG A 65 -8.63 12.07 -2.77
N GLU A 66 -8.71 11.19 -1.77
CA GLU A 66 -9.98 10.81 -1.14
C GLU A 66 -10.47 11.84 -0.10
N THR A 67 -9.61 12.76 0.35
CA THR A 67 -9.96 13.84 1.30
C THR A 67 -10.34 15.17 0.64
N LYS A 68 -10.37 15.24 -0.70
CA LYS A 68 -10.84 16.39 -1.50
C LYS A 68 -12.17 16.09 -2.18
#